data_AF-A0A3R6YBL0-F1
#
_entry.id   AF-A0A3R6YBL0-F1
#
_cell.length_a   1.000
_cell.length_b   1.000
_cell.length_c   1.000
_cell.angle_alpha   90.00
_cell.angle_beta   90.00
_cell.angle_gamma   90.00
#
_symmetry.space_group_name_H-M   'P 1'
#
loop_
_entity.id
_entity.type
_entity.pdbx_description
1 polymer ?
#
loop_
_entity_poly.entity_id
_entity_poly.type
_entity_poly.pdbx_seq_one_letter_code
_entity_poly.pdbx_strand_id
1 'polypeptide(L)'
;MNRQDLPPTISIQSTLSPHTSTTALPILFEAPATAINDKFEEAAASVTVLCDACGKARIVLAADAANNGLLDSIDEQSTTSGGCAKPDDEVLGVVQGDMEVAQSLDAVGMKSRKALANADADALFSTWRRTCPRHVTTLDALELIVQEARRYELDECMQQHVLQDAPHGVLAALEAAKLATPHDLARTPADLIVRELEMFHVTEAVVATWQALAKDAMEMSPWMEDWRSV
;
A
#
# COMPACT_ATOMS: atom_id res chain seq x y z
N MET A 1 2.22 45.79 62.63
CA MET A 1 2.54 44.38 62.97
C MET A 1 3.63 43.88 62.05
N ASN A 2 4.65 43.28 62.67
CA ASN A 2 5.71 42.41 62.17
C ASN A 2 6.66 42.87 61.03
N ARG A 3 7.72 43.50 61.53
CA ARG A 3 9.11 43.48 61.07
C ARG A 3 9.69 42.05 60.97
N GLN A 4 10.65 41.90 60.06
CA GLN A 4 11.94 41.19 60.24
C GLN A 4 11.93 39.64 60.13
N ASP A 5 12.93 38.94 59.60
CA ASP A 5 14.33 39.22 59.24
C ASP A 5 14.84 38.10 58.29
N LEU A 6 15.77 38.44 57.37
CA LEU A 6 16.75 37.49 56.81
C LEU A 6 17.90 37.32 57.80
N PRO A 7 18.57 36.15 57.88
CA PRO A 7 20.04 36.14 57.88
C PRO A 7 20.62 34.88 57.13
N PRO A 8 21.95 34.56 57.14
CA PRO A 8 22.77 34.59 55.92
C PRO A 8 23.60 33.29 55.61
N THR A 9 24.16 33.26 54.40
CA THR A 9 25.45 32.74 53.85
C THR A 9 26.27 31.54 54.42
N ILE A 10 26.86 30.79 53.45
CA ILE A 10 28.13 29.99 53.37
C ILE A 10 28.14 28.53 53.92
N SER A 11 28.37 27.51 53.07
CA SER A 11 29.72 26.93 52.82
C SER A 11 29.75 25.62 52.01
N ILE A 12 30.89 25.47 51.35
CA ILE A 12 31.43 24.50 50.38
C ILE A 12 31.61 23.08 50.98
N GLN A 13 31.41 22.01 50.21
CA GLN A 13 32.44 20.98 49.93
C GLN A 13 31.96 19.81 49.05
N SER A 14 32.71 19.60 47.96
CA SER A 14 32.77 18.37 47.17
C SER A 14 33.40 17.23 47.97
N THR A 15 32.91 16.01 47.78
CA THR A 15 33.76 14.81 47.71
C THR A 15 33.20 13.79 46.72
N LEU A 16 34.14 13.23 45.96
CA LEU A 16 33.98 12.16 44.98
C LEU A 16 33.64 10.81 45.65
N SER A 17 33.15 9.89 44.79
CA SER A 17 32.79 8.46 44.87
C SER A 17 33.76 7.54 45.65
N PRO A 18 33.70 6.18 45.60
CA PRO A 18 32.72 5.20 45.06
C PRO A 18 32.42 4.00 45.99
N HIS A 19 31.33 3.24 45.78
CA HIS A 19 31.28 1.83 46.21
C HIS A 19 30.49 0.94 45.24
N THR A 20 31.17 -0.10 44.78
CA THR A 20 30.68 -1.27 44.04
C THR A 20 29.98 -2.27 44.96
N SER A 21 28.89 -2.91 44.53
CA SER A 21 28.63 -4.36 44.74
C SER A 21 27.34 -4.86 44.10
N THR A 22 27.52 -5.85 43.21
CA THR A 22 26.67 -6.99 42.83
C THR A 22 25.43 -7.28 43.66
N THR A 23 24.28 -7.50 43.01
CA THR A 23 23.26 -8.48 43.43
C THR A 23 22.49 -9.01 42.21
N ALA A 24 22.19 -10.31 42.27
CA ALA A 24 21.73 -11.21 41.22
C ALA A 24 20.34 -10.90 40.61
N LEU A 25 20.17 -11.28 39.33
CA LEU A 25 18.90 -11.37 38.61
C LEU A 25 18.34 -12.80 38.71
N PRO A 26 17.01 -12.98 38.87
CA PRO A 26 16.40 -14.31 38.89
C PRO A 26 15.97 -14.78 37.47
N ILE A 27 16.41 -16.00 37.15
CA ILE A 27 15.71 -17.12 36.48
C ILE A 27 14.71 -16.74 35.36
N LEU A 28 15.16 -16.86 34.10
CA LEU A 28 14.30 -16.96 32.92
C LEU A 28 13.97 -18.45 32.69
N PHE A 29 12.69 -18.79 32.66
CA PHE A 29 12.19 -20.14 32.34
C PHE A 29 12.42 -20.47 30.85
N GLU A 30 12.97 -21.66 30.59
CA GLU A 30 13.06 -22.29 29.27
C GLU A 30 11.68 -22.77 28.77
N ALA A 31 11.52 -22.73 27.45
CA ALA A 31 10.30 -22.94 26.67
C ALA A 31 9.77 -24.39 26.70
N PRO A 32 8.62 -24.61 26.02
CA PRO A 32 8.65 -25.63 24.98
C PRO A 32 8.34 -25.03 23.61
N ALA A 33 9.26 -25.31 22.66
CA ALA A 33 9.10 -25.06 21.25
C ALA A 33 7.86 -25.80 20.72
N THR A 34 6.83 -25.05 20.37
CA THR A 34 5.77 -25.54 19.50
C THR A 34 6.31 -25.44 18.08
N ALA A 35 6.62 -26.60 17.49
CA ALA A 35 6.83 -26.74 16.06
C ALA A 35 5.51 -26.39 15.37
N ILE A 36 5.36 -25.14 14.97
CA ILE A 36 4.28 -24.71 14.09
C ILE A 36 4.66 -25.24 12.71
N ASN A 37 3.88 -26.21 12.26
CA ASN A 37 3.97 -26.81 10.95
C ASN A 37 3.60 -25.74 9.92
N ASP A 38 4.58 -25.00 9.41
CA ASP A 38 4.45 -24.10 8.25
C ASP A 38 4.15 -24.93 7.00
N LYS A 39 2.90 -25.41 6.90
CA LYS A 39 2.28 -25.60 5.61
C LYS A 39 2.00 -24.20 5.07
N PHE A 40 2.96 -23.66 4.32
CA PHE A 40 2.68 -22.59 3.38
C PHE A 40 1.55 -23.09 2.47
N GLU A 41 0.31 -22.70 2.76
CA GLU A 41 -0.71 -22.62 1.72
C GLU A 41 -0.16 -21.62 0.71
N GLU A 42 0.42 -22.14 -0.36
CA GLU A 42 0.69 -21.36 -1.56
C GLU A 42 -0.66 -20.82 -2.01
N ALA A 43 -0.93 -19.55 -1.67
CA ALA A 43 -2.17 -18.89 -2.01
C ALA A 43 -2.36 -19.06 -3.52
N ALA A 44 -3.45 -19.72 -3.91
CA ALA A 44 -3.71 -20.02 -5.30
C ALA A 44 -3.66 -18.72 -6.10
N ALA A 45 -2.79 -18.67 -7.11
CA ALA A 45 -2.60 -17.47 -7.92
C ALA A 45 -3.94 -17.01 -8.51
N SER A 46 -4.22 -15.71 -8.39
CA SER A 46 -5.43 -15.07 -8.93
C SER A 46 -5.04 -14.05 -10.00
N VAL A 47 -6.00 -13.72 -10.86
CA VAL A 47 -5.85 -12.73 -11.94
C VAL A 47 -7.08 -11.84 -11.97
N THR A 48 -6.88 -10.56 -12.26
CA THR A 48 -7.96 -9.62 -12.54
C THR A 48 -8.35 -9.72 -14.01
N VAL A 49 -9.64 -9.92 -14.28
CA VAL A 49 -10.23 -9.80 -15.61
C VAL A 49 -11.24 -8.65 -15.63
N LEU A 50 -11.34 -7.93 -16.75
CA LEU A 50 -12.29 -6.83 -16.90
C LEU A 50 -13.55 -7.31 -17.61
N CYS A 51 -14.71 -6.90 -17.11
CA CYS A 51 -15.97 -7.16 -17.78
C CYS A 51 -16.18 -6.17 -18.94
N ASP A 52 -16.19 -6.64 -20.18
CA ASP A 52 -16.37 -5.80 -21.38
C ASP A 52 -17.64 -4.93 -21.35
N ALA A 53 -18.70 -5.42 -20.70
CA ALA A 53 -19.98 -4.72 -20.66
C ALA A 53 -20.02 -3.53 -19.68
N CYS A 54 -19.27 -3.59 -18.57
CA CYS A 54 -19.36 -2.59 -17.50
C CYS A 54 -18.02 -2.03 -17.03
N GLY A 55 -16.90 -2.55 -17.53
CA GLY A 55 -15.54 -2.17 -17.17
C GLY A 55 -15.10 -2.57 -15.76
N LYS A 56 -15.96 -3.26 -14.99
CA LYS A 56 -15.65 -3.69 -13.63
C LYS A 56 -14.70 -4.89 -13.63
N ALA A 57 -13.73 -4.86 -12.73
CA ALA A 57 -12.79 -5.92 -12.43
C ALA A 57 -13.46 -7.09 -11.72
N ARG A 58 -13.02 -8.29 -12.07
CA ARG A 58 -13.36 -9.55 -11.42
C ARG A 58 -12.09 -10.31 -11.09
N ILE A 59 -11.94 -10.72 -9.84
CA ILE A 59 -10.76 -11.48 -9.39
C ILE A 59 -11.13 -12.96 -9.45
N VAL A 60 -10.44 -13.69 -10.32
CA VAL A 60 -10.67 -15.13 -10.54
C VAL A 60 -9.38 -15.90 -10.32
N LEU A 61 -9.47 -17.19 -9.98
CA LEU A 61 -8.29 -18.05 -9.90
C LEU A 61 -7.63 -18.14 -11.28
N ALA A 62 -6.31 -18.03 -11.35
CA ALA A 62 -5.56 -18.08 -12.61
C ALA A 62 -5.79 -19.42 -13.35
N ALA A 63 -5.93 -20.52 -12.60
CA ALA A 63 -6.28 -21.82 -13.16
C ALA A 63 -7.66 -21.80 -13.82
N ASP A 64 -8.65 -21.17 -13.19
CA ASP A 64 -10.00 -21.05 -13.75
C ASP A 64 -10.02 -20.11 -14.95
N ALA A 65 -9.26 -19.01 -14.91
CA ALA A 65 -9.11 -18.11 -16.04
C ALA A 65 -8.51 -18.82 -17.25
N ALA A 66 -7.44 -19.60 -17.06
CA ALA A 66 -6.83 -20.40 -18.11
C ALA A 66 -7.81 -21.45 -18.68
N ASN A 67 -8.49 -22.19 -17.81
CA ASN A 67 -9.43 -23.23 -18.19
C ASN A 67 -10.63 -22.69 -18.98
N ASN A 68 -11.02 -21.43 -18.72
CA ASN A 68 -12.14 -20.76 -19.38
C ASN A 68 -11.69 -19.85 -20.54
N GLY A 69 -10.41 -19.87 -20.92
CA GLY A 69 -9.88 -19.07 -22.03
C GLY A 69 -9.85 -17.55 -21.78
N LEU A 70 -9.97 -17.11 -20.52
CA LEU A 70 -9.98 -15.69 -20.14
C LEU A 70 -8.59 -15.04 -20.19
N LEU A 71 -7.52 -15.81 -20.41
CA LEU A 71 -6.14 -15.32 -20.45
C LEU A 71 -5.63 -15.02 -21.86
N ASP A 72 -6.28 -15.55 -22.91
CA ASP A 72 -5.69 -15.66 -24.26
C ASP A 72 -6.51 -15.06 -25.41
N SER A 73 -7.65 -14.37 -25.19
CA SER A 73 -8.39 -13.83 -26.34
C SER A 73 -9.19 -12.55 -26.10
N ILE A 74 -8.96 -11.64 -27.05
CA ILE A 74 -9.75 -10.49 -27.48
C ILE A 74 -10.99 -11.00 -28.23
N ASP A 75 -11.76 -11.92 -27.63
CA ASP A 75 -13.00 -12.41 -28.26
C ASP A 75 -14.22 -12.20 -27.36
N GLU A 76 -15.09 -11.35 -27.88
CA GLU A 76 -16.41 -10.99 -27.42
C GLU A 76 -17.31 -12.25 -27.34
N GLN A 77 -17.35 -12.96 -26.21
CA GLN A 77 -18.55 -13.73 -25.82
C GLN A 77 -18.47 -14.38 -24.43
N SER A 78 -19.16 -13.78 -23.46
CA SER A 78 -20.23 -14.47 -22.73
C SER A 78 -20.88 -13.57 -21.68
N THR A 79 -22.01 -12.97 -22.07
CA THR A 79 -22.94 -12.31 -21.17
C THR A 79 -23.76 -13.34 -20.41
N THR A 80 -23.40 -13.63 -19.16
CA THR A 80 -24.38 -14.01 -18.15
C THR A 80 -24.74 -12.75 -17.35
N SER A 81 -25.99 -12.32 -17.52
CA SER A 81 -26.54 -10.99 -17.19
C SER A 81 -26.74 -10.70 -15.70
N GLY A 82 -25.89 -11.24 -14.81
CA GLY A 82 -25.96 -11.03 -13.36
C GLY A 82 -24.71 -10.38 -12.74
N GLY A 83 -23.57 -10.43 -13.42
CA GLY A 83 -22.28 -9.98 -12.85
C GLY A 83 -22.14 -8.47 -12.72
N CYS A 84 -22.71 -7.67 -13.64
CA CYS A 84 -22.48 -6.22 -13.68
C CYS A 84 -23.20 -5.45 -12.56
N ALA A 85 -24.20 -6.06 -11.92
CA ALA A 85 -24.89 -5.48 -10.76
C ALA A 85 -24.05 -5.55 -9.48
N LYS A 86 -23.06 -6.46 -9.41
CA LYS A 86 -22.14 -6.51 -8.27
C LYS A 86 -21.17 -5.32 -8.34
N PRO A 87 -20.74 -4.78 -7.18
CA PRO A 87 -19.61 -3.86 -7.11
C PRO A 87 -18.38 -4.46 -7.78
N ASP A 88 -17.45 -3.59 -8.14
CA ASP A 88 -16.14 -3.96 -8.66
C ASP A 88 -15.34 -4.77 -7.61
N ASP A 89 -14.69 -5.87 -8.00
CA ASP A 89 -14.04 -6.77 -7.04
C ASP A 89 -12.78 -6.14 -6.43
N GLU A 90 -12.10 -5.24 -7.15
CA GLU A 90 -10.94 -4.52 -6.61
C GLU A 90 -11.39 -3.45 -5.62
N VAL A 91 -12.50 -2.74 -5.91
CA VAL A 91 -13.14 -1.83 -4.94
C VAL A 91 -13.58 -2.60 -3.69
N LEU A 92 -14.18 -3.79 -3.87
CA LEU A 92 -14.57 -4.65 -2.76
C LEU A 92 -13.35 -5.09 -1.93
N GLY A 93 -12.22 -5.36 -2.59
CA GLY A 93 -10.94 -5.62 -1.94
C GLY A 93 -10.45 -4.47 -1.07
N VAL A 94 -10.49 -3.23 -1.59
CA VAL A 94 -10.11 -2.01 -0.85
C VAL A 94 -10.92 -1.87 0.43
N VAL A 95 -12.23 -2.12 0.38
CA VAL A 95 -13.12 -2.03 1.55
C VAL A 95 -13.22 -3.33 2.35
N GLN A 96 -12.25 -4.23 2.19
CA GLN A 96 -12.11 -5.47 2.96
C GLN A 96 -13.36 -6.37 2.92
N GLY A 97 -14.05 -6.40 1.79
CA GLY A 97 -15.26 -7.22 1.59
C GLY A 97 -16.55 -6.59 2.07
N ASP A 98 -16.56 -5.34 2.55
CA ASP A 98 -17.78 -4.64 2.93
C ASP A 98 -18.65 -4.31 1.71
N MET A 99 -19.64 -5.16 1.47
CA MET A 99 -20.57 -5.04 0.34
C MET A 99 -21.44 -3.78 0.41
N GLU A 100 -21.82 -3.30 1.59
CA GLU A 100 -22.68 -2.12 1.71
C GLU A 100 -21.90 -0.85 1.37
N VAL A 101 -20.65 -0.76 1.83
CA VAL A 101 -19.74 0.32 1.47
C VAL A 101 -19.40 0.26 -0.01
N ALA A 102 -19.08 -0.91 -0.57
CA ALA A 102 -18.78 -1.08 -1.99
C ALA A 102 -19.97 -0.70 -2.90
N GLN A 103 -21.20 -1.07 -2.52
CA GLN A 103 -22.41 -0.65 -3.24
C GLN A 103 -22.64 0.86 -3.16
N SER A 104 -22.36 1.45 -2.00
CA SER A 104 -22.47 2.90 -1.81
C SER A 104 -21.41 3.64 -2.63
N LEU A 105 -20.18 3.12 -2.75
CA LEU A 105 -19.12 3.61 -3.62
C LEU A 105 -19.55 3.54 -5.11
N ASP A 106 -20.11 2.40 -5.56
CA ASP A 106 -20.65 2.25 -6.91
C ASP A 106 -21.76 3.28 -7.19
N ALA A 107 -22.65 3.51 -6.23
CA ALA A 107 -23.75 4.48 -6.32
C ALA A 107 -23.27 5.94 -6.45
N VAL A 108 -22.14 6.30 -5.83
CA VAL A 108 -21.50 7.62 -5.99
C VAL A 108 -20.55 7.70 -7.20
N GLY A 109 -20.50 6.64 -8.02
CA GLY A 109 -19.76 6.60 -9.28
C GLY A 109 -18.33 6.08 -9.18
N MET A 110 -17.90 5.58 -8.03
CA MET A 110 -16.59 4.94 -7.84
C MET A 110 -16.67 3.48 -8.31
N LYS A 111 -16.56 3.30 -9.63
CA LYS A 111 -16.79 2.00 -10.31
C LYS A 111 -15.54 1.13 -10.45
N SER A 112 -14.37 1.64 -10.11
CA SER A 112 -13.10 0.91 -10.17
C SER A 112 -12.15 1.42 -9.09
N ARG A 113 -11.17 0.60 -8.72
CA ARG A 113 -10.13 0.98 -7.77
C ARG A 113 -9.34 2.20 -8.23
N LYS A 114 -9.00 2.26 -9.52
CA LYS A 114 -8.37 3.44 -10.14
C LYS A 114 -9.20 4.72 -10.04
N ALA A 115 -10.53 4.63 -10.21
CA ALA A 115 -11.40 5.80 -10.03
C ALA A 115 -11.40 6.27 -8.57
N LEU A 116 -11.38 5.34 -7.63
CA LEU A 116 -11.32 5.60 -6.20
C LEU A 116 -9.97 6.22 -5.78
N ALA A 117 -8.85 5.70 -6.28
CA ALA A 117 -7.52 6.24 -6.00
C ALA A 117 -7.35 7.69 -6.50
N ASN A 118 -7.99 8.03 -7.62
CA ASN A 118 -7.99 9.39 -8.18
C ASN A 118 -9.08 10.29 -7.62
N ALA A 119 -9.90 9.81 -6.67
CA ALA A 119 -10.94 10.62 -6.07
C ALA A 119 -10.37 11.69 -5.14
N ASP A 120 -11.03 12.85 -5.15
CA ASP A 120 -10.91 13.85 -4.10
C ASP A 120 -11.86 13.47 -2.96
N ALA A 121 -11.32 13.30 -1.74
CA ALA A 121 -12.07 12.76 -0.62
C ALA A 121 -13.20 13.70 -0.15
N ASP A 122 -12.98 15.02 -0.17
CA ASP A 122 -13.98 16.03 0.17
C ASP A 122 -15.16 16.03 -0.81
N ALA A 123 -14.87 15.99 -2.11
CA ALA A 123 -15.88 15.89 -3.17
C ALA A 123 -16.64 14.56 -3.11
N LEU A 124 -15.93 13.46 -2.83
CA LEU A 124 -16.52 12.14 -2.63
C LEU A 124 -17.47 12.15 -1.43
N PHE A 125 -17.03 12.66 -0.27
CA PHE A 125 -17.84 12.77 0.94
C PHE A 125 -19.09 13.63 0.72
N SER A 126 -18.94 14.76 0.03
CA SER A 126 -20.06 15.66 -0.33
C SER A 126 -21.09 14.97 -1.24
N THR A 127 -20.64 14.09 -2.13
CA THR A 127 -21.51 13.30 -3.00
C THR A 127 -22.16 12.15 -2.26
N TRP A 128 -21.40 11.44 -1.42
CA TRP A 128 -21.89 10.37 -0.56
C TRP A 128 -23.06 10.80 0.31
N ARG A 129 -22.96 11.94 0.99
CA ARG A 129 -24.03 12.44 1.85
C ARG A 129 -25.35 12.69 1.12
N ARG A 130 -25.29 13.00 -0.18
CA ARG A 130 -26.48 13.23 -1.02
C ARG A 130 -27.05 11.94 -1.57
N THR A 131 -26.19 11.02 -2.00
CA THR A 131 -26.59 9.78 -2.68
C THR A 131 -26.93 8.66 -1.71
N CYS A 132 -26.21 8.58 -0.59
CA CYS A 132 -26.29 7.51 0.41
C CYS A 132 -26.70 8.05 1.80
N PRO A 133 -27.83 8.76 1.94
CA PRO A 133 -28.19 9.47 3.18
C PRO A 133 -28.44 8.54 4.39
N ARG A 134 -28.59 7.23 4.16
CA ARG A 134 -28.79 6.21 5.20
C ARG A 134 -27.49 5.52 5.63
N HIS A 135 -26.41 5.65 4.86
CA HIS A 135 -25.11 5.09 5.18
C HIS A 135 -24.23 6.17 5.80
N VAL A 136 -24.19 6.18 7.14
CA VAL A 136 -23.38 7.13 7.89
C VAL A 136 -21.91 6.77 7.71
N THR A 137 -21.15 7.71 7.15
CA THR A 137 -19.70 7.64 7.02
C THR A 137 -19.08 8.97 7.44
N THR A 138 -17.77 9.00 7.63
CA THR A 138 -17.00 10.22 7.91
C THR A 138 -16.09 10.55 6.74
N LEU A 139 -15.59 11.79 6.69
CA LEU A 139 -14.57 12.18 5.72
C LEU A 139 -13.30 11.33 5.92
N ASP A 140 -12.81 11.22 7.15
CA ASP A 140 -11.63 10.41 7.51
C ASP A 140 -11.75 8.95 7.05
N ALA A 141 -12.94 8.34 7.17
CA ALA A 141 -13.15 6.96 6.72
C ALA A 141 -13.03 6.84 5.19
N LEU A 142 -13.55 7.82 4.44
CA LEU A 142 -13.41 7.85 2.99
C LEU A 142 -11.97 8.19 2.55
N GLU A 143 -11.28 9.05 3.28
CA GLU A 143 -9.85 9.33 3.06
C GLU A 143 -9.01 8.07 3.21
N LEU A 144 -9.26 7.27 4.25
CA LEU A 144 -8.58 5.99 4.44
C LEU A 144 -8.85 5.02 3.28
N ILE A 145 -10.09 4.95 2.81
CA ILE A 145 -10.46 4.12 1.65
C ILE A 145 -9.73 4.60 0.38
N VAL A 146 -9.66 5.91 0.14
CA VAL A 146 -8.94 6.48 -1.01
C VAL A 146 -7.43 6.21 -0.89
N GLN A 147 -6.85 6.39 0.30
CA GLN A 147 -5.44 6.10 0.55
C GLN A 147 -5.12 4.61 0.33
N GLU A 148 -6.01 3.71 0.75
CA GLU A 148 -5.83 2.28 0.54
C GLU A 148 -5.94 1.91 -0.95
N ALA A 149 -6.89 2.50 -1.68
CA ALA A 149 -6.95 2.35 -3.14
C ALA A 149 -5.67 2.84 -3.83
N ARG A 150 -5.13 3.98 -3.40
CA ARG A 150 -3.85 4.52 -3.90
C ARG A 150 -2.68 3.58 -3.62
N ARG A 151 -2.62 2.97 -2.44
CA ARG A 151 -1.59 1.99 -2.09
C ARG A 151 -1.61 0.81 -3.06
N TYR A 152 -2.78 0.22 -3.29
CA TYR A 152 -2.93 -0.87 -4.26
C TYR A 152 -2.55 -0.46 -5.70
N GLU A 153 -3.00 0.72 -6.17
CA GLU A 153 -2.64 1.21 -7.50
C GLU A 153 -1.15 1.50 -7.63
N LEU A 154 -0.48 1.93 -6.55
CA LEU A 154 0.96 2.14 -6.54
C LEU A 154 1.73 0.82 -6.61
N ASP A 155 1.34 -0.17 -5.80
CA ASP A 155 1.93 -1.51 -5.81
C ASP A 155 1.79 -2.15 -7.21
N GLU A 156 0.60 -2.07 -7.80
CA GLU A 156 0.34 -2.58 -9.15
C GLU A 156 1.10 -1.80 -10.22
N CYS A 157 1.15 -0.47 -10.13
CA CYS A 157 1.94 0.36 -11.05
C CYS A 157 3.41 -0.04 -11.04
N MET A 158 4.01 -0.20 -9.86
CA MET A 158 5.40 -0.61 -9.74
C MET A 158 5.62 -2.02 -10.31
N GLN A 159 4.78 -2.98 -9.94
CA GLN A 159 4.97 -4.39 -10.31
C GLN A 159 4.63 -4.69 -11.77
N GLN A 160 3.49 -4.20 -12.27
CA GLN A 160 2.92 -4.60 -13.55
C GLN A 160 3.22 -3.62 -14.69
N HIS A 161 3.59 -2.37 -14.38
CA HIS A 161 3.86 -1.35 -15.40
C HIS A 161 5.33 -0.93 -15.41
N VAL A 162 5.84 -0.40 -14.30
CA VAL A 162 7.21 0.15 -14.25
C VAL A 162 8.26 -0.95 -14.32
N LEU A 163 8.07 -2.04 -13.56
CA LEU A 163 9.04 -3.14 -13.42
C LEU A 163 8.57 -4.43 -14.11
N GLN A 164 7.67 -4.34 -15.09
CA GLN A 164 7.05 -5.50 -15.73
C GLN A 164 8.06 -6.57 -16.20
N ASP A 165 9.16 -6.12 -16.81
CA ASP A 165 10.21 -6.97 -17.36
C ASP A 165 11.42 -7.13 -16.41
N ALA A 166 11.29 -6.68 -15.16
CA ALA A 166 12.39 -6.75 -14.21
C ALA A 166 12.63 -8.19 -13.72
N PRO A 167 13.89 -8.57 -13.46
CA PRO A 167 14.21 -9.83 -12.80
C PRO A 167 13.44 -10.00 -11.48
N HIS A 168 13.08 -11.25 -11.17
CA HIS A 168 12.43 -11.58 -9.90
C HIS A 168 13.28 -11.09 -8.71
N GLY A 169 12.63 -10.43 -7.74
CA GLY A 169 13.29 -9.88 -6.55
C GLY A 169 13.75 -8.42 -6.68
N VAL A 170 13.74 -7.82 -7.88
CA VAL A 170 14.10 -6.41 -8.05
C VAL A 170 13.18 -5.48 -7.26
N LEU A 171 11.87 -5.72 -7.27
CA LEU A 171 10.92 -4.91 -6.50
C LEU A 171 11.25 -4.94 -5.00
N ALA A 172 11.48 -6.12 -4.43
CA ALA A 172 11.85 -6.27 -3.02
C ALA A 172 13.19 -5.58 -2.68
N ALA A 173 14.15 -5.58 -3.60
CA ALA A 173 15.41 -4.86 -3.42
C ALA A 173 15.20 -3.33 -3.46
N LEU A 174 14.34 -2.84 -4.36
CA LEU A 174 13.95 -1.43 -4.41
C LEU A 174 13.17 -1.02 -3.16
N GLU A 175 12.31 -1.87 -2.61
CA GLU A 175 11.61 -1.62 -1.34
C GLU A 175 12.62 -1.44 -0.20
N ALA A 176 13.58 -2.37 -0.09
CA ALA A 176 14.64 -2.29 0.93
C ALA A 176 15.50 -1.02 0.79
N ALA A 177 15.70 -0.54 -0.44
CA ALA A 177 16.44 0.68 -0.75
C ALA A 177 15.59 1.96 -0.66
N LYS A 178 14.28 1.87 -0.36
CA LYS A 178 13.33 2.99 -0.38
C LYS A 178 13.20 3.68 -1.75
N LEU A 179 13.17 2.86 -2.79
CA LEU A 179 13.06 3.27 -4.20
C LEU A 179 11.86 2.62 -4.90
N ALA A 180 10.97 1.95 -4.15
CA ALA A 180 9.81 1.23 -4.67
C ALA A 180 8.58 2.12 -4.88
N THR A 181 8.78 3.39 -5.24
CA THR A 181 7.71 4.28 -5.70
C THR A 181 8.11 4.94 -7.02
N PRO A 182 7.13 5.33 -7.86
CA PRO A 182 7.43 6.07 -9.08
C PRO A 182 8.21 7.37 -8.80
N HIS A 183 7.87 8.07 -7.72
CA HIS A 183 8.57 9.27 -7.29
C HIS A 183 10.05 9.00 -7.01
N ASP A 184 10.34 8.09 -6.08
CA ASP A 184 11.69 7.86 -5.60
C ASP A 184 12.58 7.32 -6.72
N LEU A 185 12.03 6.46 -7.58
CA LEU A 185 12.72 5.94 -8.76
C LEU A 185 13.05 7.05 -9.77
N ALA A 186 12.09 7.93 -10.08
CA ALA A 186 12.26 8.99 -11.08
C ALA A 186 13.23 10.09 -10.65
N ARG A 187 13.41 10.31 -9.33
CA ARG A 187 14.30 11.35 -8.79
C ARG A 187 15.71 10.87 -8.49
N THR A 188 15.90 9.57 -8.29
CA THR A 188 17.20 9.01 -7.95
C THR A 188 18.06 8.86 -9.21
N PRO A 189 19.32 9.32 -9.23
CA PRO A 189 20.22 9.08 -10.36
C PRO A 189 20.32 7.59 -10.74
N ALA A 190 20.30 7.27 -12.03
CA ALA A 190 20.24 5.89 -12.53
C ALA A 190 21.45 5.04 -12.10
N ASP A 191 22.63 5.65 -12.02
CA ASP A 191 23.87 5.01 -11.57
C ASP A 191 23.77 4.52 -10.11
N LEU A 192 23.09 5.27 -9.24
CA LEU A 192 22.86 4.86 -7.85
C LEU A 192 21.91 3.67 -7.78
N ILE A 193 20.84 3.67 -8.57
CA ILE A 193 19.88 2.56 -8.63
C ILE A 193 20.57 1.28 -9.13
N VAL A 194 21.39 1.39 -10.18
CA VAL A 194 22.17 0.26 -10.70
C VAL A 194 23.10 -0.31 -9.63
N ARG A 195 23.75 0.55 -8.84
CA ARG A 195 24.61 0.11 -7.73
C ARG A 195 23.84 -0.63 -6.66
N GLU A 196 22.66 -0.14 -6.26
CA GLU A 196 21.81 -0.85 -5.28
C GLU A 196 21.30 -2.19 -5.83
N LEU A 197 21.14 -2.30 -7.15
CA LEU A 197 20.69 -3.52 -7.85
C LEU A 197 21.82 -4.34 -8.47
N GLU A 198 23.06 -4.21 -7.99
CA GLU A 198 24.25 -4.86 -8.58
C GLU A 198 24.03 -6.38 -8.75
N MET A 199 23.40 -7.03 -7.76
CA MET A 199 23.14 -8.47 -7.79
C MET A 199 22.20 -8.91 -8.92
N PHE A 200 21.38 -8.01 -9.47
CA PHE A 200 20.43 -8.28 -10.56
C PHE A 200 20.99 -7.94 -11.95
N HIS A 201 22.20 -7.37 -12.03
CA HIS A 201 22.89 -7.05 -13.28
C HIS A 201 22.05 -6.13 -14.20
N VAL A 202 21.27 -5.25 -13.57
CA VAL A 202 20.45 -4.24 -14.28
C VAL A 202 21.37 -3.17 -14.86
N THR A 203 21.07 -2.71 -16.07
CA THR A 203 21.86 -1.66 -16.73
C THR A 203 21.23 -0.28 -16.54
N GLU A 204 22.01 0.79 -16.67
CA GLU A 204 21.48 2.17 -16.61
C GLU A 204 20.40 2.42 -17.67
N ALA A 205 20.47 1.76 -18.84
CA ALA A 205 19.46 1.89 -19.89
C ALA A 205 18.11 1.29 -19.47
N VAL A 206 18.13 0.16 -18.74
CA VAL A 206 16.92 -0.45 -18.19
C VAL A 206 16.33 0.45 -17.10
N VAL A 207 17.16 0.96 -16.19
CA VAL A 207 16.71 1.91 -15.16
C VAL A 207 16.13 3.18 -15.79
N ALA A 208 16.76 3.74 -16.82
CA ALA A 208 16.24 4.91 -17.51
C ALA A 208 14.85 4.66 -18.13
N THR A 209 14.58 3.44 -18.60
CA THR A 209 13.26 3.04 -19.09
C THR A 209 12.24 3.04 -17.95
N TRP A 210 12.58 2.43 -16.80
CA TRP A 210 11.71 2.44 -15.62
C TRP A 210 11.44 3.87 -15.12
N GLN A 211 12.45 4.74 -15.16
CA GLN A 211 12.29 6.15 -14.79
C GLN A 211 11.39 6.93 -15.72
N ALA A 212 11.40 6.62 -17.03
CA ALA A 212 10.46 7.19 -17.97
C ALA A 212 9.03 6.73 -17.68
N LEU A 213 8.82 5.42 -17.51
CA LEU A 213 7.51 4.85 -17.15
C LEU A 213 6.98 5.39 -15.82
N ALA A 214 7.85 5.56 -14.82
CA ALA A 214 7.50 6.15 -13.54
C ALA A 214 7.04 7.62 -13.68
N LYS A 215 7.66 8.41 -14.57
CA LYS A 215 7.23 9.78 -14.86
C LYS A 215 5.88 9.79 -15.57
N ASP A 216 5.70 8.96 -16.58
CA ASP A 216 4.43 8.83 -17.30
C ASP A 216 3.29 8.43 -16.33
N ALA A 217 3.55 7.53 -15.39
CA ALA A 217 2.59 7.14 -14.36
C ALA A 217 2.20 8.32 -13.45
N MET A 218 3.17 9.13 -13.01
CA MET A 218 2.91 10.33 -12.20
C MET A 218 2.15 11.41 -12.99
N GLU A 219 2.38 11.56 -14.29
CA GLU A 219 1.59 12.47 -15.13
C GLU A 219 0.12 12.03 -15.23
N MET A 220 -0.12 10.72 -15.31
CA MET A 220 -1.47 10.15 -15.37
C MET A 220 -2.19 10.17 -14.02
N SER A 221 -1.44 10.08 -12.91
CA SER A 221 -1.95 10.04 -11.54
C SER A 221 -1.13 10.96 -10.63
N PRO A 222 -1.40 12.28 -10.61
CA PRO A 222 -0.55 13.27 -9.94
C PRO A 222 -0.31 13.03 -8.45
N TRP A 223 -1.25 12.37 -7.75
CA TRP A 223 -1.10 12.02 -6.34
C TRP A 223 0.09 11.09 -6.06
N MET A 224 0.60 10.38 -7.08
CA MET A 224 1.80 9.54 -6.96
C MET A 224 3.07 10.37 -6.71
N GLU A 225 3.09 11.65 -7.10
CA GLU A 225 4.21 12.55 -6.81
C GLU A 225 4.32 12.86 -5.31
N ASP A 226 3.24 12.77 -4.55
CA ASP A 226 3.27 13.01 -3.10
C ASP A 226 3.64 11.75 -2.30
N TRP A 227 3.67 10.58 -2.94
CA TRP A 227 3.93 9.30 -2.29
C TRP A 227 5.44 9.02 -2.22
N ARG A 228 5.94 8.74 -1.01
CA ARG A 228 7.35 8.36 -0.78
C ARG A 228 7.44 7.01 -0.09
N SER A 229 8.49 6.26 -0.39
CA SER A 229 8.86 5.07 0.38
C SER A 229 9.16 5.46 1.83
N VAL A 230 8.54 4.75 2.78
CA VAL A 230 8.69 4.98 4.23
C VAL A 230 9.80 4.13 4.81
#